data_AF-A0A7C1N6U1-F1
#
_entry.id   AF-A0A7C1N6U1-F1
#
_cell.length_a   1.000
_cell.length_b   1.000
_cell.length_c   1.000
_cell.angle_alpha   90.00
_cell.angle_beta   90.00
_cell.angle_gamma   90.00
#
_symmetry.space_group_name_H-M   'P 1'
#
loop_
_entity.id
_entity.type
_entity.pdbx_description
1 polymer ?
#
loop_
_entity_poly.entity_id
_entity_poly.type
_entity_poly.pdbx_seq_one_letter_code
_entity_poly.pdbx_strand_id
1 'polypeptide(L)'
;MINSLYQTLSKIGFAHPLHPPITHLPLGLIIGGFIFAVVALVFNQKSFLQTARRCMVLALIALPPTVLIGLADWQQYYGGALLFPITMKMVLAAVLVVFLAVAVKLGLRKEYGPMRVIPVYALSLLAAIGIGYFGGELVYGTSRSAGEVFANPAAEKGVALFNKTCSVCHFSDKTETKVGPGLKGLFQREKLPISGRPVTDANVRLTLNTPFDQMPPFDWLSAEQVDELIAFLKTL
;
A
#
# COMPACT_ATOMS: atom_id res chain seq x y z
N MET A 1 -6.10 20.97 -5.14
CA MET A 1 -4.72 21.03 -4.60
C MET A 1 -3.97 19.71 -4.77
N ILE A 2 -4.51 18.57 -4.35
CA ILE A 2 -3.86 17.24 -4.47
C ILE A 2 -3.45 16.95 -5.93
N ASN A 3 -4.36 17.08 -6.90
CA ASN A 3 -4.05 16.82 -8.31
C ASN A 3 -2.94 17.72 -8.89
N SER A 4 -2.80 18.96 -8.41
CA SER A 4 -1.75 19.89 -8.88
C SER A 4 -0.36 19.50 -8.38
N LEU A 5 -0.26 18.94 -7.17
CA LEU A 5 0.98 18.38 -6.65
C LEU A 5 1.45 17.18 -7.48
N TYR A 6 0.58 16.18 -7.71
CA TYR A 6 0.94 15.01 -8.51
C TYR A 6 1.24 15.35 -9.97
N GLN A 7 0.51 16.30 -10.58
CA GLN A 7 0.83 16.77 -11.94
C GLN A 7 2.21 17.44 -12.02
N THR A 8 2.61 18.18 -10.99
CA THR A 8 3.93 18.83 -10.95
C THR A 8 5.03 17.79 -10.77
N LEU A 9 4.82 16.81 -9.90
CA LEU A 9 5.74 15.69 -9.67
C LEU A 9 5.87 14.79 -10.91
N SER A 10 4.77 14.53 -11.62
CA SER A 10 4.78 13.76 -12.86
C SER A 10 5.60 14.45 -13.96
N LYS A 11 5.60 15.80 -14.03
CA LYS A 11 6.41 16.56 -15.00
C LYS A 11 7.92 16.40 -14.78
N ILE A 12 8.35 16.11 -13.56
CA ILE A 12 9.74 15.84 -13.21
C ILE A 12 10.04 14.33 -13.13
N GLY A 13 9.14 13.48 -13.62
CA GLY A 13 9.32 12.03 -13.72
C GLY A 13 8.92 11.23 -12.48
N PHE A 14 8.31 11.86 -11.46
CA PHE A 14 7.87 11.17 -10.25
C PHE A 14 6.38 10.80 -10.33
N ALA A 15 6.08 9.60 -10.81
CA ALA A 15 4.72 9.08 -10.97
C ALA A 15 4.28 8.12 -9.85
N HIS A 16 5.16 7.85 -8.88
CA HIS A 16 4.92 6.87 -7.82
C HIS A 16 4.22 7.49 -6.60
N PRO A 17 3.52 6.66 -5.79
CA PRO A 17 2.96 7.09 -4.51
C PRO A 17 4.04 7.71 -3.61
N LEU A 18 3.70 8.80 -2.91
CA LEU A 18 4.63 9.55 -2.06
C LEU A 18 4.68 9.03 -0.63
N HIS A 19 3.65 8.34 -0.18
CA HIS A 19 3.52 7.81 1.16
C HIS A 19 4.59 6.72 1.45
N PRO A 20 4.83 5.71 0.58
CA PRO A 20 5.85 4.71 0.83
C PRO A 20 7.23 5.28 1.19
N PRO A 21 7.85 6.21 0.43
CA PRO A 21 9.15 6.75 0.81
C PRO A 21 9.11 7.57 2.11
N ILE A 22 8.03 8.30 2.38
CA ILE A 22 7.91 9.11 3.59
C ILE A 22 7.75 8.23 4.84
N THR A 23 7.13 7.06 4.73
CA THR A 23 6.94 6.13 5.86
C THR A 23 8.26 5.61 6.45
N HIS A 24 9.36 5.62 5.68
CA HIS A 24 10.67 5.21 6.19
C HIS A 24 11.13 6.01 7.40
N LEU A 25 10.80 7.31 7.47
CA LEU A 25 11.19 8.17 8.58
C LEU A 25 10.56 7.72 9.91
N PRO A 26 9.22 7.72 10.09
CA PRO A 26 8.63 7.26 11.35
C PRO A 26 8.94 5.80 11.65
N LEU A 27 8.96 4.89 10.64
CA LEU A 27 9.28 3.48 10.87
C LEU A 27 10.72 3.30 11.38
N GLY A 28 11.70 3.93 10.72
CA GLY A 28 13.10 3.85 11.14
C GLY A 28 13.32 4.40 12.54
N LEU A 29 12.62 5.48 12.90
CA LEU A 29 12.66 6.06 14.24
C LEU A 29 12.02 5.17 15.31
N ILE A 30 10.90 4.49 15.01
CA ILE A 30 10.28 3.53 15.93
C ILE A 30 11.20 2.32 16.15
N ILE A 31 11.75 1.76 15.07
CA ILE A 31 12.69 0.64 15.13
C ILE A 31 13.93 1.03 15.94
N GLY A 32 14.56 2.16 15.61
CA GLY A 32 15.72 2.68 16.34
C GLY A 32 15.40 2.97 17.81
N GLY A 33 14.23 3.54 18.09
CA GLY A 33 13.75 3.79 19.45
C GLY A 33 13.65 2.52 20.27
N PHE A 34 13.09 1.45 19.71
CA PHE A 34 13.03 0.15 20.38
C PHE A 34 14.43 -0.46 20.59
N ILE A 35 15.27 -0.49 19.56
CA ILE A 35 16.65 -1.03 19.64
C ILE A 35 17.44 -0.31 20.73
N PHE A 36 17.47 1.03 20.73
CA PHE A 36 18.19 1.79 21.74
C PHE A 36 17.63 1.57 23.16
N ALA A 37 16.33 1.34 23.32
CA ALA A 37 15.76 1.03 24.63
C ALA A 37 16.21 -0.35 25.13
N VAL A 38 16.29 -1.35 24.26
CA VAL A 38 16.83 -2.69 24.58
C VAL A 38 18.31 -2.62 24.92
N VAL A 39 19.11 -1.91 24.11
CA VAL A 39 20.54 -1.67 24.38
C VAL A 39 20.72 -0.98 25.75
N ALA A 40 19.90 0.03 26.05
CA ALA A 40 19.93 0.70 27.35
C ALA A 40 19.66 -0.25 28.52
N LEU A 41 18.77 -1.23 28.35
CA LEU A 41 18.47 -2.26 29.34
C LEU A 41 19.66 -3.23 29.53
N VAL A 42 20.21 -3.75 28.43
CA VAL A 42 21.30 -4.74 28.46
C VAL A 42 22.59 -4.16 29.04
N PHE A 43 22.96 -2.95 28.60
CA PHE A 43 24.22 -2.31 29.03
C PHE A 43 24.05 -1.39 30.24
N ASN A 44 22.82 -1.27 30.78
CA ASN A 44 22.47 -0.39 31.90
C ASN A 44 22.93 1.07 31.70
N GLN A 45 22.92 1.56 30.45
CA GLN A 45 23.42 2.88 30.10
C GLN A 45 22.27 3.86 29.80
N LYS A 46 22.21 4.93 30.60
CA LYS A 46 21.15 5.96 30.51
C LYS A 46 21.21 6.78 29.22
N SER A 47 22.38 6.91 28.59
CA SER A 47 22.58 7.62 27.32
C SER A 47 21.73 7.02 26.19
N PHE A 48 21.76 5.70 26.01
CA PHE A 48 20.96 5.01 25.00
C PHE A 48 19.46 5.18 25.24
N LEU A 49 19.00 5.20 26.49
CA LEU A 49 17.59 5.43 26.81
C LEU A 49 17.15 6.85 26.41
N GLN A 50 18.02 7.85 26.55
CA GLN A 50 17.75 9.21 26.07
C GLN A 50 17.65 9.26 24.54
N THR A 51 18.55 8.58 23.84
CA THR A 51 18.48 8.45 22.37
C THR A 51 17.17 7.78 21.95
N ALA A 52 16.80 6.69 22.61
CA ALA A 52 15.55 5.98 22.36
C ALA A 52 14.31 6.89 22.50
N ARG A 53 14.27 7.73 23.55
CA ARG A 53 13.20 8.73 23.76
C ARG A 53 13.15 9.76 22.65
N ARG A 54 14.30 10.29 22.21
CA ARG A 54 14.38 11.26 21.11
C ARG A 54 13.86 10.66 19.81
N CYS A 55 14.18 9.40 19.52
CA CYS A 55 13.63 8.70 18.36
C CYS A 55 12.09 8.65 18.41
N MET A 56 11.50 8.30 19.55
CA MET A 56 10.03 8.24 19.69
C MET A 56 9.36 9.61 19.55
N VAL A 57 9.99 10.69 20.05
CA VAL A 57 9.51 12.07 19.86
C VAL A 57 9.53 12.44 18.38
N LEU A 58 10.64 12.19 17.69
CA LEU A 58 10.74 12.48 16.26
C LEU A 58 9.77 11.62 15.43
N ALA A 59 9.53 10.36 15.82
CA ALA A 59 8.55 9.51 15.16
C ALA A 59 7.13 10.11 15.26
N LEU A 60 6.75 10.61 16.43
CA LEU A 60 5.46 11.28 16.63
C LEU A 60 5.35 12.56 15.79
N ILE A 61 6.42 13.34 15.67
CA ILE A 61 6.46 14.56 14.83
C ILE A 61 6.38 14.20 13.33
N ALA A 62 6.98 13.10 12.91
CA ALA A 62 6.96 12.63 11.52
C ALA A 62 5.61 12.02 11.10
N LEU A 63 4.75 11.65 12.05
CA LEU A 63 3.48 11.01 11.74
C LEU A 63 2.49 11.91 10.98
N PRO A 64 2.19 13.15 11.41
CA PRO A 64 1.24 14.01 10.69
C PRO A 64 1.53 14.16 9.19
N PRO A 65 2.75 14.51 8.73
CA PRO A 65 3.00 14.59 7.29
C PRO A 65 2.87 13.21 6.61
N THR A 66 3.30 12.13 7.27
CA THR A 66 3.18 10.76 6.73
C THR A 66 1.71 10.37 6.51
N VAL A 67 0.84 10.68 7.47
CA VAL A 67 -0.61 10.41 7.41
C VAL A 67 -1.27 11.26 6.33
N LEU A 68 -0.97 12.56 6.26
CA LEU A 68 -1.52 13.45 5.25
C LEU A 68 -1.20 12.98 3.83
N ILE A 69 0.04 12.59 3.57
CA ILE A 69 0.44 12.03 2.27
C ILE A 69 -0.21 10.66 2.03
N GLY A 70 -0.36 9.84 3.07
CA GLY A 70 -1.08 8.56 2.96
C GLY A 70 -2.54 8.72 2.55
N LEU A 71 -3.23 9.73 3.09
CA LEU A 71 -4.60 10.06 2.70
C LEU A 71 -4.67 10.60 1.26
N ALA A 72 -3.69 11.41 0.85
CA ALA A 72 -3.60 11.90 -0.53
C ALA A 72 -3.37 10.75 -1.52
N ASP A 73 -2.43 9.84 -1.24
CA ASP A 73 -2.19 8.65 -2.07
C ASP A 73 -3.41 7.72 -2.11
N TRP A 74 -4.10 7.56 -0.98
CA TRP A 74 -5.34 6.76 -0.92
C TRP A 74 -6.42 7.31 -1.85
N GLN A 75 -6.63 8.62 -1.83
CA GLN A 75 -7.60 9.26 -2.72
C GLN A 75 -7.16 9.17 -4.18
N GLN A 76 -5.87 9.41 -4.46
CA GLN A 76 -5.34 9.51 -5.83
C GLN A 76 -5.26 8.15 -6.54
N TYR A 77 -4.75 7.12 -5.86
CA TYR A 77 -4.46 5.82 -6.47
C TYR A 77 -5.53 4.75 -6.22
N TYR A 78 -6.33 4.90 -5.15
CA TYR A 78 -7.38 3.94 -4.80
C TYR A 78 -8.80 4.54 -4.89
N GLY A 79 -8.95 5.78 -5.35
CA GLY A 79 -10.25 6.44 -5.48
C GLY A 79 -11.00 6.64 -4.16
N GLY A 80 -10.31 6.51 -3.01
CA GLY A 80 -10.97 6.50 -1.70
C GLY A 80 -11.64 5.17 -1.33
N ALA A 81 -11.29 4.05 -1.99
CA ALA A 81 -11.85 2.74 -1.67
C ALA A 81 -11.44 2.25 -0.27
N LEU A 82 -12.40 1.81 0.54
CA LEU A 82 -12.17 1.25 1.88
C LEU A 82 -11.90 -0.26 1.82
N LEU A 83 -10.80 -0.62 1.16
CA LEU A 83 -10.32 -2.00 1.13
C LEU A 83 -9.97 -2.46 2.55
N PHE A 84 -10.19 -3.74 2.86
CA PHE A 84 -9.86 -4.29 4.18
C PHE A 84 -8.43 -3.95 4.65
N PRO A 85 -7.36 -4.12 3.85
CA PRO A 85 -6.01 -3.74 4.28
C PRO A 85 -5.85 -2.23 4.53
N ILE A 86 -6.55 -1.37 3.76
CA ILE A 86 -6.51 0.09 3.95
C ILE A 86 -7.18 0.44 5.28
N THR A 87 -8.36 -0.11 5.56
CA THR A 87 -9.07 0.11 6.83
C THR A 87 -8.22 -0.36 8.01
N MET A 88 -7.58 -1.53 7.92
CA MET A 88 -6.67 -2.01 8.96
C MET A 88 -5.48 -1.08 9.16
N LYS A 89 -4.87 -0.55 8.08
CA LYS A 89 -3.80 0.45 8.18
C LYS A 89 -4.26 1.72 8.87
N MET A 90 -5.47 2.24 8.57
CA MET A 90 -5.99 3.43 9.24
C MET A 90 -6.21 3.21 10.74
N VAL A 91 -6.79 2.06 11.12
CA VAL A 91 -6.99 1.68 12.53
C VAL A 91 -5.65 1.54 13.24
N LEU A 92 -4.70 0.79 12.68
CA LEU A 92 -3.38 0.61 13.27
C LEU A 92 -2.59 1.91 13.34
N ALA A 93 -2.74 2.83 12.37
CA ALA A 93 -2.13 4.15 12.42
C ALA A 93 -2.67 4.99 13.58
N ALA A 94 -3.99 4.97 13.82
CA ALA A 94 -4.60 5.64 14.97
C ALA A 94 -4.11 5.05 16.30
N VAL A 95 -4.02 3.71 16.38
CA VAL A 95 -3.44 3.02 17.55
C VAL A 95 -1.97 3.40 17.76
N LEU A 96 -1.18 3.47 16.68
CA LEU A 96 0.22 3.86 16.74
C LEU A 96 0.40 5.30 17.25
N VAL A 97 -0.46 6.23 16.86
CA VAL A 97 -0.46 7.61 17.40
C VAL A 97 -0.64 7.58 18.93
N VAL A 98 -1.58 6.78 19.44
CA VAL A 98 -1.80 6.63 20.89
C VAL A 98 -0.58 6.05 21.58
N PHE A 99 0.01 4.98 21.04
CA PHE A 99 1.21 4.37 21.62
C PHE A 99 2.40 5.33 21.63
N LEU A 100 2.61 6.09 20.56
CA LEU A 100 3.68 7.09 20.50
C LEU A 100 3.42 8.26 21.46
N ALA A 101 2.19 8.75 21.58
CA ALA A 101 1.84 9.78 22.55
C ALA A 101 2.09 9.32 23.99
N VAL A 102 1.73 8.07 24.32
CA VAL A 102 2.02 7.45 25.62
C VAL A 102 3.53 7.29 25.81
N ALA A 103 4.27 6.80 24.81
CA ALA A 103 5.71 6.64 24.85
C ALA A 103 6.42 7.97 25.15
N VAL A 104 6.04 9.04 24.46
CA VAL A 104 6.56 10.39 24.68
C VAL A 104 6.21 10.90 26.08
N LYS A 105 4.94 10.78 26.50
CA LYS A 105 4.48 11.20 27.84
C LYS A 105 5.24 10.49 28.96
N LEU A 106 5.48 9.18 28.83
CA LEU A 106 6.28 8.41 29.78
C LEU A 106 7.76 8.81 29.73
N GLY A 107 8.30 9.08 28.53
CA GLY A 107 9.69 9.50 28.33
C GLY A 107 10.02 10.89 28.88
N LEU A 108 9.03 11.79 28.95
CA LEU A 108 9.15 13.11 29.59
C LEU A 108 9.26 13.02 31.12
N ARG A 109 8.70 11.97 31.74
CA ARG A 109 8.82 11.75 33.18
C ARG A 109 10.19 11.16 33.50
N LYS A 110 11.06 11.95 34.14
CA LYS A 110 12.44 11.56 34.51
C LYS A 110 12.49 10.34 35.45
N GLU A 111 11.41 10.05 36.16
CA GLU A 111 11.33 9.01 37.19
C GLU A 111 11.13 7.58 36.67
N TYR A 112 10.80 7.40 35.38
CA TYR A 112 10.55 6.06 34.84
C TYR A 112 11.81 5.43 34.25
N GLY A 113 12.17 4.27 34.81
CA GLY A 113 13.21 3.38 34.30
C GLY A 113 12.82 2.63 33.02
N PRO A 114 13.78 1.94 32.37
CA PRO A 114 13.60 1.29 31.07
C PRO A 114 12.45 0.29 31.03
N MET A 115 12.23 -0.45 32.13
CA MET A 115 11.17 -1.47 32.24
C MET A 115 9.75 -0.94 32.02
N ARG A 116 9.49 0.36 32.24
CA ARG A 116 8.16 0.96 32.01
C ARG A 116 7.96 1.49 30.60
N VAL A 117 9.03 1.81 29.87
CA VAL A 117 8.93 2.40 28.53
C VAL A 117 9.09 1.37 27.42
N ILE A 118 9.91 0.33 27.64
CA ILE A 118 10.16 -0.73 26.65
C ILE A 118 8.87 -1.42 26.17
N PRO A 119 7.89 -1.77 27.03
CA PRO A 119 6.65 -2.37 26.56
C PRO A 119 5.88 -1.48 25.57
N VAL A 120 5.82 -0.17 25.83
CA VAL A 120 5.12 0.78 24.94
C VAL A 120 5.88 0.93 23.61
N TYR A 121 7.20 0.87 23.64
CA TYR A 121 8.02 0.93 22.43
C TYR A 121 7.86 -0.35 21.60
N ALA A 122 7.79 -1.52 22.25
CA ALA A 122 7.49 -2.79 21.61
C ALA A 122 6.10 -2.78 20.96
N LEU A 123 5.07 -2.28 21.66
CA LEU A 123 3.73 -2.13 21.11
C LEU A 123 3.70 -1.17 19.90
N SER A 124 4.45 -0.07 19.96
CA SER A 124 4.61 0.86 18.83
C SER A 124 5.26 0.16 17.62
N LEU A 125 6.30 -0.65 17.87
CA LEU A 125 6.96 -1.44 16.83
C LEU A 125 6.02 -2.49 16.23
N LEU A 126 5.26 -3.22 17.04
CA LEU A 126 4.29 -4.21 16.57
C LEU A 126 3.19 -3.58 15.72
N ALA A 127 2.67 -2.42 16.13
CA ALA A 127 1.71 -1.67 15.32
C ALA A 127 2.32 -1.22 13.98
N ALA A 128 3.56 -0.72 13.99
CA ALA A 128 4.28 -0.34 12.77
C ALA A 128 4.52 -1.53 11.83
N ILE A 129 4.87 -2.69 12.35
CA ILE A 129 5.01 -3.94 11.58
C ILE A 129 3.67 -4.34 10.96
N GLY A 130 2.58 -4.28 11.73
CA GLY A 130 1.23 -4.56 11.22
C GLY A 130 0.83 -3.62 10.08
N ILE A 131 1.11 -2.32 10.20
CA ILE A 131 0.88 -1.34 9.13
C ILE A 131 1.70 -1.70 7.87
N GLY A 132 2.95 -2.12 8.06
CA GLY A 132 3.83 -2.58 6.99
C GLY A 132 3.30 -3.84 6.29
N TYR A 133 2.83 -4.83 7.06
CA TYR A 133 2.25 -6.06 6.55
C TYR A 133 1.04 -5.80 5.64
N PHE A 134 0.06 -5.02 6.13
CA PHE A 134 -1.09 -4.65 5.30
C PHE A 134 -0.72 -3.73 4.13
N GLY A 135 0.39 -2.99 4.24
CA GLY A 135 0.97 -2.26 3.11
C GLY A 135 1.51 -3.19 2.02
N GLY A 136 2.19 -4.27 2.41
CA GLY A 136 2.63 -5.32 1.51
C GLY A 136 1.45 -6.05 0.87
N GLU A 137 0.42 -6.37 1.65
CA GLU A 137 -0.80 -7.03 1.14
C GLU A 137 -1.47 -6.24 0.01
N LEU A 138 -1.45 -4.90 0.08
CA LEU A 138 -2.00 -4.05 -1.01
C LEU A 138 -1.25 -4.20 -2.33
N VAL A 139 0.05 -4.47 -2.27
CA VAL A 139 0.93 -4.59 -3.44
C VAL A 139 0.99 -6.04 -3.94
N TYR A 140 1.12 -6.99 -3.02
CA TYR A 140 1.45 -8.38 -3.34
C TYR A 140 0.26 -9.33 -3.23
N GLY A 141 -0.80 -8.99 -2.48
CA GLY A 141 -1.93 -9.89 -2.21
C GLY A 141 -2.80 -10.24 -3.43
N THR A 142 -2.58 -9.58 -4.56
CA THR A 142 -3.33 -9.78 -5.82
C THR A 142 -2.45 -10.02 -7.04
N SER A 143 -1.13 -10.06 -6.85
CA SER A 143 -0.18 -10.31 -7.94
C SER A 143 -0.01 -11.81 -8.12
N ARG A 144 -0.28 -12.33 -9.32
CA ARG A 144 0.10 -13.72 -9.64
C ARG A 144 1.63 -13.82 -9.74
N SER A 145 2.16 -14.97 -9.32
CA SER A 145 3.60 -15.23 -9.28
C SER A 145 4.26 -15.05 -10.64
N ALA A 146 5.40 -14.35 -10.68
CA ALA A 146 6.25 -14.22 -11.86
C ALA A 146 6.86 -15.55 -12.36
N GLY A 147 6.55 -16.68 -11.70
CA GLY A 147 6.95 -18.03 -12.11
C GLY A 147 5.79 -18.93 -12.55
N GLU A 148 4.58 -18.39 -12.78
CA GLU A 148 3.53 -19.17 -13.44
C GLU A 148 3.92 -19.49 -14.88
N VAL A 149 3.86 -20.78 -15.24
CA VAL A 149 4.14 -21.23 -16.61
C VAL A 149 2.87 -21.05 -17.44
N PHE A 150 2.87 -20.03 -18.29
CA PHE A 150 1.80 -19.82 -19.25
C PHE A 150 2.10 -20.60 -20.53
N ALA A 151 1.10 -21.33 -21.05
CA ALA A 151 1.23 -22.00 -22.34
C ALA A 151 1.39 -21.00 -23.51
N ASN A 152 0.98 -19.74 -23.32
CA ASN A 152 1.09 -18.67 -24.29
C ASN A 152 2.11 -17.62 -23.79
N PRO A 153 3.23 -17.38 -24.51
CA PRO A 153 4.21 -16.34 -24.14
C PRO A 153 3.62 -14.92 -24.02
N ALA A 154 2.55 -14.62 -24.76
CA ALA A 154 1.86 -13.34 -24.63
C ALA A 154 1.16 -13.18 -23.27
N ALA A 155 0.68 -14.28 -22.68
CA ALA A 155 0.06 -14.26 -21.35
C ALA A 155 1.10 -14.04 -20.23
N GLU A 156 2.36 -14.45 -20.42
CA GLU A 156 3.45 -14.17 -19.49
C GLU A 156 3.76 -12.67 -19.42
N LYS A 157 3.86 -12.00 -20.57
CA LYS A 157 3.99 -10.54 -20.59
C LYS A 157 2.71 -9.84 -20.09
N GLY A 158 1.55 -10.41 -20.39
CA GLY A 158 0.26 -9.95 -19.93
C GLY A 158 0.11 -9.94 -18.41
N VAL A 159 0.59 -10.98 -17.71
CA VAL A 159 0.55 -11.01 -16.23
C VAL A 159 1.44 -9.94 -15.62
N ALA A 160 2.61 -9.65 -16.22
CA ALA A 160 3.48 -8.59 -15.74
C ALA A 160 2.81 -7.21 -15.87
N LEU A 161 2.16 -6.95 -17.01
CA LEU A 161 1.38 -5.73 -17.23
C LEU A 161 0.19 -5.64 -16.27
N PHE A 162 -0.56 -6.74 -16.10
CA PHE A 162 -1.69 -6.80 -15.17
C PHE A 162 -1.25 -6.51 -13.73
N ASN A 163 -0.17 -7.14 -13.27
CA ASN A 163 0.37 -6.95 -11.93
C ASN A 163 0.77 -5.49 -11.68
N LYS A 164 1.39 -4.84 -12.68
CA LYS A 164 1.83 -3.44 -12.59
C LYS A 164 0.67 -2.44 -12.59
N THR A 165 -0.39 -2.71 -13.35
CA THR A 165 -1.38 -1.68 -13.71
C THR A 165 -2.78 -1.99 -13.18
N CYS A 166 -3.22 -3.25 -13.24
CA CYS A 166 -4.61 -3.63 -13.02
C CYS A 166 -4.86 -4.27 -11.65
N SER A 167 -3.87 -4.99 -11.12
CA SER A 167 -3.99 -5.79 -9.89
C SER A 167 -4.31 -4.96 -8.64
N VAL A 168 -3.93 -3.68 -8.64
CA VAL A 168 -4.27 -2.73 -7.56
C VAL A 168 -5.78 -2.67 -7.36
N CYS A 169 -6.56 -2.71 -8.45
CA CYS A 169 -8.01 -2.55 -8.41
C CYS A 169 -8.79 -3.84 -8.66
N HIS A 170 -8.19 -4.86 -9.30
CA HIS A 170 -8.88 -6.07 -9.72
C HIS A 170 -8.23 -7.33 -9.14
N PHE A 171 -9.05 -8.26 -8.63
CA PHE A 171 -8.59 -9.61 -8.36
C PHE A 171 -8.51 -10.42 -9.67
N SER A 172 -7.41 -11.13 -9.87
CA SER A 172 -7.24 -12.08 -10.99
C SER A 172 -7.72 -13.49 -10.64
N ASP A 173 -7.86 -13.82 -9.36
CA ASP A 173 -8.10 -15.16 -8.82
C ASP A 173 -9.45 -15.31 -8.10
N LYS A 174 -10.18 -14.21 -7.95
CA LYS A 174 -11.47 -14.07 -7.26
C LYS A 174 -12.50 -13.34 -8.13
N THR A 175 -13.77 -13.55 -7.82
CA THR A 175 -14.90 -12.89 -8.51
C THR A 175 -15.43 -11.67 -7.76
N GLU A 176 -15.05 -11.56 -6.50
CA GLU A 176 -15.42 -10.52 -5.55
C GLU A 176 -14.89 -9.16 -6.00
N THR A 177 -15.59 -8.09 -5.59
CA THR A 177 -15.16 -6.73 -5.88
C THR A 177 -14.00 -6.34 -4.95
N LYS A 178 -12.91 -5.80 -5.53
CA LYS A 178 -11.82 -5.15 -4.78
C LYS A 178 -12.06 -3.64 -4.79
N VAL A 179 -11.62 -2.97 -5.85
CA VAL A 179 -12.05 -1.62 -6.23
C VAL A 179 -12.92 -1.74 -7.48
N GLY A 180 -12.41 -2.45 -8.48
CA GLY A 180 -13.17 -2.95 -9.63
C GLY A 180 -13.63 -4.41 -9.44
N PRO A 181 -14.41 -4.94 -10.39
CA PRO A 181 -14.91 -6.32 -10.35
C PRO A 181 -13.76 -7.35 -10.39
N GLY A 182 -13.95 -8.48 -9.72
CA GLY A 182 -13.06 -9.63 -9.84
C GLY A 182 -13.11 -10.24 -11.24
N LEU A 183 -11.94 -10.63 -11.75
CA LEU A 183 -11.75 -11.04 -13.15
C LEU A 183 -11.51 -12.54 -13.32
N LYS A 184 -11.54 -13.32 -12.23
CA LYS A 184 -11.48 -14.78 -12.32
C LYS A 184 -12.56 -15.30 -13.27
N GLY A 185 -12.17 -16.08 -14.25
CA GLY A 185 -13.09 -16.61 -15.22
C GLY A 185 -13.80 -15.55 -16.08
N LEU A 186 -13.19 -14.39 -16.35
CA LEU A 186 -13.85 -13.30 -17.08
C LEU A 186 -14.37 -13.73 -18.46
N PHE A 187 -13.55 -14.45 -19.24
CA PHE A 187 -13.87 -14.87 -20.61
C PHE A 187 -14.86 -16.03 -20.70
N GLN A 188 -15.18 -16.66 -19.57
CA GLN A 188 -16.19 -17.71 -19.43
C GLN A 188 -17.57 -17.12 -19.10
N ARG A 189 -17.67 -15.80 -18.89
CA ARG A 189 -18.95 -15.10 -18.60
C ARG A 189 -19.60 -14.67 -19.91
N GLU A 190 -20.94 -14.62 -19.92
CA GLU A 190 -21.68 -14.09 -21.07
C GLU A 190 -21.52 -12.58 -21.22
N LYS A 191 -21.46 -11.84 -20.11
CA LYS A 191 -21.49 -10.38 -20.08
C LYS A 191 -20.39 -9.79 -19.20
N LEU A 192 -19.87 -8.63 -19.59
CA LEU A 192 -18.94 -7.84 -18.81
C LEU A 192 -19.63 -7.28 -17.54
N PRO A 193 -18.97 -7.28 -16.37
CA PRO A 193 -19.62 -7.00 -15.08
C PRO A 193 -20.31 -5.65 -14.94
N ILE A 194 -19.75 -4.60 -15.56
CA ILE A 194 -20.26 -3.22 -15.42
C ILE A 194 -21.08 -2.78 -16.64
N SER A 195 -20.58 -3.03 -17.85
CA SER A 195 -21.23 -2.54 -19.08
C SER A 195 -22.38 -3.42 -19.57
N GLY A 196 -22.47 -4.68 -19.11
CA GLY A 196 -23.45 -5.65 -19.58
C GLY A 196 -23.26 -6.12 -21.03
N ARG A 197 -22.24 -5.63 -21.74
CA ARG A 197 -21.90 -6.04 -23.11
C ARG A 197 -21.39 -7.49 -23.12
N PRO A 198 -21.53 -8.23 -24.24
CA PRO A 198 -20.98 -9.57 -24.36
C PRO A 198 -19.47 -9.59 -24.10
N VAL A 199 -18.95 -10.64 -23.43
CA VAL A 199 -17.51 -10.76 -23.23
C VAL A 199 -16.83 -11.16 -24.55
N THR A 200 -16.13 -10.20 -25.16
CA THR A 200 -15.35 -10.39 -26.38
C THR A 200 -14.07 -9.56 -26.30
N ASP A 201 -13.03 -9.93 -27.05
CA ASP A 201 -11.79 -9.17 -27.13
C ASP A 201 -12.06 -7.69 -27.48
N ALA A 202 -12.94 -7.43 -28.44
CA ALA A 202 -13.31 -6.08 -28.85
C ALA A 202 -13.95 -5.27 -27.72
N ASN A 203 -14.84 -5.89 -26.93
CA ASN A 203 -15.48 -5.21 -25.81
C ASN A 203 -14.55 -5.00 -24.62
N VAL A 204 -13.57 -5.90 -24.41
CA VAL A 204 -12.51 -5.71 -23.41
C VAL A 204 -11.59 -4.55 -23.81
N ARG A 205 -11.15 -4.48 -25.08
CA ARG A 205 -10.37 -3.33 -25.61
C ARG A 205 -11.12 -2.02 -25.44
N LEU A 206 -12.42 -2.03 -25.75
CA LEU A 206 -13.25 -0.85 -25.61
C LEU A 206 -13.38 -0.43 -24.14
N THR A 207 -13.42 -1.37 -23.20
CA THR A 207 -13.42 -1.07 -21.76
C THR A 207 -12.09 -0.45 -21.30
N LEU A 208 -10.96 -0.85 -21.87
CA LEU A 208 -9.65 -0.25 -21.54
C LEU A 208 -9.51 1.19 -22.06
N ASN A 209 -10.04 1.47 -23.26
CA ASN A 209 -9.96 2.80 -23.87
C ASN A 209 -11.05 3.76 -23.36
N THR A 210 -12.27 3.25 -23.17
CA THR A 210 -13.42 4.00 -22.68
C THR A 210 -14.02 3.29 -21.46
N PRO A 211 -13.36 3.40 -20.31
CA PRO A 211 -13.76 2.72 -19.09
C PRO A 211 -15.01 3.35 -18.45
N PHE A 212 -15.56 2.65 -17.47
CA PHE A 212 -16.73 3.07 -16.71
C PHE A 212 -16.35 3.52 -15.30
N ASP A 213 -17.11 4.48 -14.77
CA ASP A 213 -17.02 4.94 -13.39
C ASP A 213 -15.60 5.42 -13.03
N GLN A 214 -14.97 4.85 -12.01
CA GLN A 214 -13.65 5.27 -11.52
C GLN A 214 -12.47 4.56 -12.18
N MET A 215 -12.71 3.65 -13.14
CA MET A 215 -11.63 2.98 -13.85
C MET A 215 -10.95 3.99 -14.80
N PRO A 216 -9.63 4.21 -14.71
CA PRO A 216 -8.93 5.17 -15.57
C PRO A 216 -8.79 4.65 -17.00
N PRO A 217 -8.69 5.54 -18.02
CA PRO A 217 -8.44 5.13 -19.38
C PRO A 217 -6.99 4.68 -19.59
N PHE A 218 -6.79 3.74 -20.52
CA PHE A 218 -5.50 3.15 -20.85
C PHE A 218 -5.14 3.34 -22.34
N ASP A 219 -5.47 4.50 -22.88
CA ASP A 219 -5.18 4.92 -24.27
C ASP A 219 -3.68 5.01 -24.60
N TRP A 220 -2.83 4.97 -23.58
CA TRP A 220 -1.38 4.96 -23.67
C TRP A 220 -0.77 3.55 -23.85
N LEU A 221 -1.56 2.48 -23.72
CA LEU A 221 -1.10 1.12 -24.01
C LEU A 221 -1.02 0.87 -25.51
N SER A 222 0.06 0.22 -25.97
CA SER A 222 0.15 -0.21 -27.37
C SER A 222 -0.83 -1.34 -27.68
N ALA A 223 -1.17 -1.53 -28.95
CA ALA A 223 -2.03 -2.64 -29.36
C ALA A 223 -1.49 -4.01 -28.92
N GLU A 224 -0.16 -4.22 -29.01
CA GLU A 224 0.51 -5.44 -28.55
C GLU A 224 0.37 -5.64 -27.04
N GLN A 225 0.55 -4.59 -26.23
CA GLN A 225 0.36 -4.67 -24.78
C GLN A 225 -1.08 -5.02 -24.40
N VAL A 226 -2.06 -4.52 -25.14
CA VAL A 226 -3.46 -4.87 -24.94
C VAL A 226 -3.73 -6.33 -25.33
N ASP A 227 -3.10 -6.82 -26.40
CA ASP A 227 -3.20 -8.24 -26.82
C ASP A 227 -2.62 -9.17 -25.75
N GLU A 228 -1.44 -8.83 -25.23
CA GLU A 228 -0.76 -9.57 -24.15
C GLU A 228 -1.64 -9.59 -22.88
N LEU A 229 -2.21 -8.45 -22.49
CA LEU A 229 -3.14 -8.36 -21.36
C LEU A 229 -4.38 -9.24 -21.57
N ILE A 230 -5.01 -9.19 -22.74
CA ILE A 230 -6.17 -10.03 -23.06
C ILE A 230 -5.80 -11.52 -23.06
N ALA A 231 -4.62 -11.87 -23.59
CA ALA A 231 -4.12 -13.23 -23.56
C ALA A 231 -4.00 -13.75 -22.11
N PHE A 232 -3.50 -12.93 -21.19
CA PHE A 232 -3.50 -13.25 -19.76
C PHE A 232 -4.91 -13.36 -19.17
N LEU A 233 -5.79 -12.39 -19.43
CA LEU A 233 -7.17 -12.41 -18.91
C LEU A 233 -7.95 -13.68 -19.32
N LYS A 234 -7.65 -14.25 -20.49
CA LYS A 234 -8.24 -15.52 -20.96
C LYS A 234 -7.77 -16.74 -20.16
N THR A 235 -6.68 -16.63 -19.41
CA THR A 235 -6.16 -17.70 -18.53
C THR A 235 -6.77 -17.69 -17.13
N LEU A 236 -7.56 -16.66 -16.80
CA LEU A 236 -8.14 -16.46 -15.47
C LEU A 236 -9.38 -17.31 -15.21
#